data_AF-A0A1S0YMG7-F1
#
_entry.id   AF-A0A1S0YMG7-F1
#
_cell.length_a   1.000
_cell.length_b   1.000
_cell.length_c   1.000
_cell.angle_alpha   90.00
_cell.angle_beta   90.00
_cell.angle_gamma   90.00
#
_symmetry.space_group_name_H-M   'P 1'
#
loop_
_entity.id
_entity.type
_entity.pdbx_description
1 polymer ?
#
loop_
_entity_poly.entity_id
_entity_poly.type
_entity_poly.pdbx_seq_one_letter_code
_entity_poly.pdbx_strand_id
1 'polypeptide(L)'
;MDTAEAREALAAVRATEARATARSQRVPWLRITAASVCFGAGMTLTLLGHAWGLLVLLAGIAGIVWIEFSAKRGVRTAMKQEVREDPKLNWKAAIAPLLAYPLMMLAQTAGTTAVITLGVLITVGFIAGYGLTWSKYHD
;
A
#
# COMPACT_ATOMS: atom_id res chain seq x y z
N MET A 1 34.65 -18.55 27.07
CA MET A 1 33.81 -18.41 25.87
C MET A 1 34.68 -18.70 24.67
N ASP A 2 34.28 -19.70 23.90
CA ASP A 2 35.06 -20.10 22.74
C ASP A 2 34.81 -19.13 21.58
N THR A 3 35.86 -18.77 20.84
CA THR A 3 35.78 -17.81 19.73
C THR A 3 34.88 -18.34 18.60
N ALA A 4 34.74 -19.66 18.51
CA ALA A 4 33.83 -20.33 17.59
C ALA A 4 32.34 -20.09 17.96
N GLU A 5 31.97 -20.26 19.23
CA GLU A 5 30.60 -19.99 19.71
C GLU A 5 30.20 -18.53 19.50
N ALA A 6 31.13 -17.59 19.73
CA ALA A 6 30.89 -16.17 19.51
C ALA A 6 30.63 -15.86 18.03
N ARG A 7 31.35 -16.50 17.10
CA ARG A 7 31.14 -16.34 15.65
C ARG A 7 29.83 -16.97 15.19
N GLU A 8 29.47 -18.12 15.73
CA GLU A 8 28.23 -18.82 15.41
C GLU A 8 27.00 -18.04 15.89
N ALA A 9 27.04 -17.51 17.12
CA ALA A 9 25.99 -16.64 17.64
C ALA A 9 25.82 -15.37 16.78
N LEU A 10 26.92 -14.76 16.32
CA LEU A 10 26.89 -13.57 15.49
C LEU A 10 26.37 -13.88 14.06
N ALA A 11 26.71 -15.05 13.52
CA ALA A 11 26.14 -15.55 12.26
C ALA A 11 24.63 -15.83 12.38
N ALA A 12 24.18 -16.39 13.50
CA ALA A 12 22.76 -16.60 13.78
C ALA A 12 21.99 -15.27 13.86
N VAL A 13 22.54 -14.27 14.56
CA VAL A 13 21.95 -12.92 14.63
C VAL A 13 21.85 -12.31 13.22
N ARG A 14 22.93 -12.33 12.44
CA ARG A 14 22.92 -11.82 11.06
C ARG A 14 21.92 -12.55 10.17
N ALA A 15 21.79 -13.87 10.32
CA ALA A 15 20.81 -14.67 9.57
C ALA A 15 19.36 -14.34 9.97
N THR A 16 19.11 -14.01 11.24
CA THR A 16 17.80 -13.55 11.69
C THR A 16 17.49 -12.13 11.24
N GLU A 17 18.48 -11.23 11.27
CA GLU A 17 18.37 -9.86 10.78
C GLU A 17 18.11 -9.85 9.27
N ALA A 18 18.88 -10.60 8.49
CA ALA A 18 18.66 -10.75 7.05
C ALA A 18 17.24 -11.27 6.73
N ARG A 19 16.72 -12.22 7.52
CA ARG A 19 15.34 -12.72 7.36
C ARG A 19 14.28 -11.69 7.76
N ALA A 20 14.53 -10.91 8.81
CA ALA A 20 13.64 -9.85 9.25
C ALA A 20 13.57 -8.71 8.23
N THR A 21 14.72 -8.26 7.72
CA THR A 21 14.82 -7.25 6.67
C THR A 21 14.19 -7.74 5.38
N ALA A 22 14.47 -8.97 4.94
CA ALA A 22 13.85 -9.54 3.74
C ALA A 22 12.32 -9.68 3.84
N ARG A 23 11.78 -9.89 5.05
CA ARG A 23 10.34 -9.93 5.30
C ARG A 23 9.71 -8.54 5.30
N SER A 24 10.40 -7.54 5.84
CA SER A 24 10.01 -6.12 5.81
C SER A 24 9.90 -5.60 4.37
N GLN A 25 10.83 -6.01 3.50
CA GLN A 25 10.92 -5.52 2.11
C GLN A 25 9.96 -6.19 1.12
N ARG A 26 9.23 -7.25 1.51
CA ARG A 26 8.31 -7.92 0.58
C ARG A 26 7.06 -7.07 0.33
N VAL A 27 6.96 -6.56 -0.90
CA VAL A 27 5.78 -5.84 -1.40
C VAL A 27 4.53 -6.73 -1.27
N PRO A 28 3.48 -6.29 -0.55
CA PRO A 28 2.26 -7.08 -0.34
C PRO A 28 1.30 -6.98 -1.55
N TRP A 29 1.75 -7.43 -2.73
CA TRP A 29 1.04 -7.31 -4.01
C TRP A 29 -0.43 -7.70 -3.94
N LEU A 30 -0.76 -8.85 -3.34
CA LEU A 30 -2.14 -9.32 -3.25
C LEU A 30 -3.06 -8.31 -2.53
N ARG A 31 -2.57 -7.72 -1.43
CA ARG A 31 -3.34 -6.74 -0.65
C ARG A 31 -3.49 -5.44 -1.43
N ILE A 32 -2.41 -4.97 -2.05
CA ILE A 32 -2.40 -3.77 -2.88
C ILE A 32 -3.41 -3.94 -4.02
N THR A 33 -3.31 -5.03 -4.79
CA THR A 33 -4.22 -5.33 -5.90
C THR A 33 -5.67 -5.40 -5.45
N ALA A 34 -5.98 -6.14 -4.38
CA ALA A 34 -7.34 -6.25 -3.88
C ALA A 34 -7.93 -4.89 -3.45
N ALA A 35 -7.15 -4.10 -2.71
CA ALA A 35 -7.57 -2.77 -2.25
C ALA A 35 -7.75 -1.79 -3.42
N SER A 36 -6.81 -1.75 -4.37
CA SER A 36 -6.89 -0.90 -5.55
C SER A 36 -8.07 -1.27 -6.47
N VAL A 37 -8.34 -2.56 -6.66
CA VAL A 37 -9.51 -3.03 -7.43
C VAL A 37 -10.80 -2.62 -6.74
N CYS A 38 -10.92 -2.81 -5.43
CA CYS A 38 -12.10 -2.35 -4.69
C CYS A 38 -12.28 -0.84 -4.80
N PHE A 39 -11.20 -0.07 -4.66
CA PHE A 39 -11.23 1.38 -4.80
C PHE A 39 -11.70 1.82 -6.19
N GLY A 40 -11.07 1.32 -7.25
CA GLY A 40 -11.41 1.69 -8.63
C GLY A 40 -12.81 1.22 -9.04
N ALA A 41 -13.16 -0.04 -8.77
CA ALA A 41 -14.49 -0.56 -9.05
C ALA A 41 -15.56 0.18 -8.24
N GLY A 42 -15.31 0.44 -6.96
CA GLY A 42 -16.22 1.22 -6.11
C GLY A 42 -16.45 2.62 -6.65
N MET A 43 -15.39 3.30 -7.09
CA MET A 43 -15.49 4.63 -7.69
C MET A 43 -16.31 4.61 -8.99
N THR A 44 -16.00 3.69 -9.91
CA THR A 44 -16.76 3.52 -11.16
C THR A 44 -18.23 3.22 -10.89
N LEU A 45 -18.53 2.25 -10.01
CA LEU A 45 -19.90 1.89 -9.66
C LEU A 45 -20.66 3.06 -9.02
N THR A 46 -20.01 3.85 -8.18
CA THR A 46 -20.62 5.05 -7.57
C THR A 46 -21.04 6.06 -8.63
N LEU A 47 -20.17 6.34 -9.61
CA LEU A 47 -20.48 7.30 -10.67
C LEU A 47 -21.50 6.80 -11.69
N LEU A 48 -21.61 5.49 -11.85
CA LEU A 48 -22.68 4.86 -12.64
C LEU A 48 -24.01 4.76 -11.87
N GLY A 49 -24.09 5.29 -10.64
CA GLY A 49 -25.31 5.31 -9.84
C GLY A 49 -25.68 3.96 -9.21
N HIS A 50 -24.74 3.02 -9.13
CA HIS A 50 -25.01 1.72 -8.54
C HIS A 50 -25.14 1.84 -7.02
N ALA A 51 -26.23 1.29 -6.45
CA ALA A 51 -26.57 1.44 -5.03
C ALA A 51 -25.47 1.00 -4.04
N TRP A 52 -24.63 0.03 -4.42
CA TRP A 52 -23.56 -0.51 -3.59
C TRP A 52 -22.19 0.11 -3.88
N GLY A 53 -22.07 0.98 -4.89
CA GLY A 53 -20.80 1.55 -5.33
C GLY A 53 -20.05 2.25 -4.20
N LEU A 54 -20.77 3.04 -3.40
CA LEU A 54 -20.19 3.78 -2.27
C LEU A 54 -19.60 2.83 -1.21
N LEU A 55 -20.28 1.73 -0.91
CA LEU A 55 -19.81 0.76 0.09
C LEU A 55 -18.54 0.05 -0.38
N VAL A 56 -18.49 -0.33 -1.66
CA VAL A 56 -17.28 -0.92 -2.27
C VAL A 56 -16.12 0.08 -2.26
N LEU A 57 -16.39 1.36 -2.55
CA LEU A 57 -15.40 2.43 -2.52
C LEU A 57 -14.82 2.61 -1.10
N LEU A 58 -15.69 2.69 -0.09
CA LEU A 58 -15.29 2.82 1.31
C LEU A 58 -14.46 1.62 1.78
N ALA A 59 -14.82 0.40 1.36
CA ALA A 59 -14.03 -0.80 1.65
C ALA A 59 -12.63 -0.74 1.00
N GLY A 60 -12.52 -0.24 -0.23
CA GLY A 60 -11.25 0.01 -0.89
C GLY A 60 -10.37 1.02 -0.13
N ILE A 61 -10.95 2.14 0.29
CA ILE A 61 -10.27 3.17 1.09
C ILE A 61 -9.79 2.57 2.42
N ALA A 62 -10.67 1.86 3.14
CA ALA A 62 -10.31 1.19 4.38
C ALA A 62 -9.19 0.16 4.20
N GLY A 63 -9.19 -0.57 3.08
CA GLY A 63 -8.13 -1.50 2.71
C GLY A 63 -6.77 -0.82 2.53
N ILE A 64 -6.72 0.31 1.82
CA ILE A 64 -5.49 1.10 1.64
C ILE A 64 -4.98 1.60 2.99
N VAL A 65 -5.86 2.20 3.81
CA VAL A 65 -5.52 2.68 5.16
C VAL A 65 -4.97 1.54 6.03
N TRP A 66 -5.64 0.38 6.00
CA TRP A 66 -5.19 -0.79 6.75
C TRP A 66 -3.81 -1.28 6.32
N ILE A 67 -3.51 -1.29 5.01
CA ILE A 67 -2.21 -1.69 4.48
C ILE A 67 -1.10 -0.79 5.07
N GLU A 68 -1.27 0.54 5.02
CA GLU A 68 -0.31 1.51 5.57
C GLU A 68 -0.10 1.32 7.08
N PHE A 69 -1.18 1.21 7.86
CA PHE A 69 -1.05 1.03 9.31
C PHE A 69 -0.46 -0.33 9.67
N SER A 70 -0.74 -1.37 8.88
CA SER A 70 -0.20 -2.71 9.13
C SER A 70 1.31 -2.79 8.90
N ALA A 71 1.84 -2.02 7.95
CA ALA A 71 3.27 -1.96 7.68
C ALA A 71 4.06 -1.27 8.80
N LYS A 72 3.43 -0.32 9.52
CA LYS A 72 4.08 0.43 10.61
C LYS A 72 4.11 -0.29 11.97
N ARG A 73 3.30 -1.35 12.17
CA ARG A 73 3.19 -2.06 13.46
C ARG A 73 4.39 -2.95 13.83
N GLY A 74 5.44 -3.00 13.01
CA GLY A 74 6.59 -3.90 13.20
C GLY A 74 7.62 -3.48 14.26
N VAL A 75 7.63 -2.22 14.71
CA VAL A 75 8.66 -1.72 15.64
C VAL A 75 8.13 -1.78 17.07
N ARG A 76 8.45 -2.85 17.81
CA ARG A 76 8.47 -2.78 19.27
C ARG A 76 9.66 -1.92 19.65
N THR A 77 9.42 -0.82 20.37
CA THR A 77 10.46 0.04 20.93
C THR A 77 11.28 -0.75 21.95
N ALA A 78 12.33 -1.45 21.49
CA ALA A 78 13.36 -1.94 22.39
C ALA A 78 14.14 -0.73 22.90
N MET A 79 14.14 -0.52 24.23
CA MET A 79 14.68 0.64 24.96
C MET A 79 16.14 1.05 24.66
N LYS A 80 16.85 0.33 23.78
CA LYS A 80 18.26 0.57 23.43
C LYS A 80 18.56 0.60 21.94
N GLN A 81 17.57 0.55 21.06
CA GLN A 81 17.81 0.75 19.63
C GLN A 81 17.89 2.26 19.32
N GLU A 82 18.83 2.62 18.43
CA GLU A 82 18.87 3.95 17.85
C GLU A 82 17.49 4.31 17.29
N VAL A 83 17.04 5.55 17.53
CA VAL A 83 15.74 6.04 17.06
C VAL A 83 15.74 5.98 15.55
N ARG A 84 15.14 4.92 15.00
CA ARG A 84 14.92 4.76 13.57
C ARG A 84 14.03 5.91 13.11
N GLU A 85 14.43 6.64 12.07
CA GLU A 85 13.60 7.71 11.48
C GLU A 85 12.20 7.17 11.22
N ASP A 86 11.17 7.93 11.63
CA ASP A 86 9.79 7.54 11.41
C ASP A 86 9.55 7.30 9.91
N PRO A 87 8.87 6.20 9.53
CA PRO A 87 8.61 5.89 8.14
C PRO A 87 7.81 7.03 7.50
N LYS A 88 8.45 7.71 6.54
CA LYS A 88 7.89 8.87 5.83
C LYS A 88 6.59 8.44 5.16
N LEU A 89 5.51 9.16 5.45
CA LEU A 89 4.21 8.88 4.86
C LEU A 89 4.30 9.02 3.33
N ASN A 90 3.78 8.04 2.59
CA ASN A 90 3.71 8.11 1.13
C ASN A 90 2.65 9.14 0.71
N TRP A 91 2.99 10.43 0.79
CA TRP A 91 2.08 11.53 0.47
C TRP A 91 1.53 11.42 -0.94
N LYS A 92 2.29 10.86 -1.89
CA LYS A 92 1.85 10.67 -3.27
C LYS A 92 0.70 9.67 -3.34
N ALA A 93 0.79 8.60 -2.56
CA ALA A 93 -0.27 7.62 -2.47
C ALA A 93 -1.50 8.11 -1.70
N ALA A 94 -1.34 9.10 -0.82
CA ALA A 94 -2.47 9.79 -0.18
C ALA A 94 -3.15 10.83 -1.10
N ILE A 95 -2.40 11.49 -1.99
CA ILE A 95 -2.93 12.52 -2.91
C ILE A 95 -3.54 11.92 -4.18
N ALA A 96 -3.01 10.80 -4.69
CA ALA A 96 -3.53 10.19 -5.90
C ALA A 96 -5.05 9.88 -5.85
N PRO A 97 -5.63 9.39 -4.73
CA PRO A 97 -7.07 9.17 -4.61
C PRO A 97 -7.89 10.45 -4.71
N LEU A 98 -7.34 11.55 -4.18
CA LEU A 98 -7.94 12.89 -4.23
C LEU A 98 -7.99 13.44 -5.66
N LEU A 99 -6.96 13.18 -6.47
CA LEU A 99 -6.91 13.59 -7.88
C LEU A 99 -7.74 12.69 -8.80
N ALA A 100 -7.95 11.43 -8.44
CA ALA A 100 -8.74 10.49 -9.22
C ALA A 100 -10.22 10.91 -9.33
N TYR A 101 -10.78 11.47 -8.27
CA TYR A 101 -12.19 11.89 -8.23
C TYR A 101 -12.56 12.97 -9.27
N PRO A 102 -11.88 14.14 -9.35
CA PRO A 102 -12.20 15.15 -10.36
C PRO A 102 -11.97 14.65 -11.79
N LEU A 103 -10.94 13.82 -12.02
CA LEU A 103 -10.71 13.20 -13.33
C LEU A 103 -11.88 12.29 -13.74
N MET A 104 -12.39 11.51 -12.80
CA MET A 104 -13.54 10.62 -13.04
C MET A 104 -14.84 11.39 -13.24
N MET A 105 -15.02 12.55 -12.60
CA MET A 105 -16.14 13.45 -12.86
C MET A 105 -16.11 14.01 -14.30
N LEU A 106 -14.94 14.35 -14.82
CA LEU A 106 -14.79 14.73 -16.23
C LEU A 106 -15.12 13.57 -17.17
N ALA A 107 -14.75 12.33 -16.81
CA ALA A 107 -15.12 11.17 -17.62
C ALA A 107 -16.64 10.92 -17.62
N GLN A 108 -17.35 11.28 -16.55
CA GLN A 108 -18.80 11.12 -16.47
C GLN A 108 -19.53 11.96 -17.53
N THR A 109 -19.02 13.15 -17.87
CA THR A 109 -19.60 13.99 -18.93
C THR A 109 -19.38 13.41 -20.33
N ALA A 110 -18.34 12.59 -20.51
CA ALA A 110 -18.04 11.88 -21.75
C ALA A 110 -18.80 10.54 -21.88
N GLY A 111 -19.50 10.10 -20.83
CA GLY A 111 -20.38 8.94 -20.84
C GLY A 111 -19.80 7.66 -20.23
N THR A 112 -20.64 6.63 -20.13
CA THR A 112 -20.38 5.37 -19.42
C THR A 112 -19.07 4.69 -19.80
N THR A 113 -18.78 4.57 -21.10
CA THR A 113 -17.55 3.92 -21.58
C THR A 113 -16.29 4.66 -21.12
N ALA A 114 -16.33 5.99 -21.07
CA ALA A 114 -15.21 6.80 -20.58
C ALA A 114 -14.97 6.59 -19.08
N VAL A 115 -16.04 6.54 -18.27
CA VAL A 115 -15.96 6.26 -16.83
C VAL A 115 -15.36 4.89 -16.55
N ILE A 116 -15.79 3.85 -17.27
CA ILE A 116 -15.27 2.49 -17.11
C ILE A 116 -13.79 2.44 -17.50
N THR A 117 -13.45 3.00 -18.67
CA THR A 117 -12.08 2.99 -19.18
C THR A 117 -11.14 3.71 -18.22
N LEU A 118 -11.53 4.91 -17.76
CA LEU A 118 -10.72 5.68 -16.84
C LEU A 118 -10.62 5.01 -15.46
N GLY A 119 -11.69 4.39 -14.98
CA GLY A 119 -11.66 3.61 -13.73
C GLY A 119 -10.66 2.44 -13.78
N VAL A 120 -10.59 1.73 -14.90
CA VAL A 120 -9.58 0.68 -15.12
C VAL A 120 -8.16 1.27 -15.13
N LEU A 121 -7.95 2.37 -15.87
CA LEU A 121 -6.64 3.03 -15.94
C LEU A 121 -6.15 3.51 -14.57
N ILE A 122 -7.05 4.12 -13.80
CA ILE A 122 -6.76 4.55 -12.42
C ILE A 122 -6.41 3.35 -11.55
N THR A 123 -7.17 2.26 -11.63
CA THR A 123 -6.90 1.02 -10.87
C THR A 123 -5.50 0.47 -11.16
N VAL A 124 -5.15 0.34 -12.44
CA VAL A 124 -3.82 -0.14 -12.87
C VAL A 124 -2.73 0.81 -12.40
N GLY A 125 -2.95 2.12 -12.55
CA GLY A 125 -2.04 3.17 -12.08
C GLY A 125 -1.79 3.10 -10.57
N PHE A 126 -2.82 2.84 -9.77
CA PHE A 126 -2.68 2.62 -8.33
C PHE A 126 -1.87 1.38 -8.02
N ILE A 127 -2.18 0.24 -8.63
CA ILE A 127 -1.44 -1.01 -8.40
C ILE A 127 0.04 -0.82 -8.70
N ALA A 128 0.35 -0.26 -9.88
CA ALA A 128 1.71 -0.01 -10.31
C ALA A 128 2.40 1.01 -9.40
N GLY A 129 1.79 2.18 -9.17
CA GLY A 129 2.37 3.25 -8.36
C GLY A 129 2.63 2.81 -6.92
N TYR A 130 1.67 2.14 -6.30
CA TYR A 130 1.77 1.70 -4.91
C TYR A 130 2.76 0.55 -4.74
N GLY A 131 2.75 -0.43 -5.65
CA GLY A 131 3.69 -1.55 -5.63
C GLY A 131 5.13 -1.12 -5.93
N LEU A 132 5.34 -0.26 -6.95
CA LEU A 132 6.68 0.22 -7.35
C LEU A 132 7.29 1.19 -6.34
N THR A 133 6.47 1.95 -5.60
CA THR A 133 6.97 2.87 -4.56
C THR A 133 7.06 2.21 -3.19
N TRP A 134 6.63 0.96 -3.02
CA TRP A 134 6.55 0.30 -1.72
C TRP A 134 7.87 0.32 -0.96
N SER A 135 8.96 -0.18 -1.56
CA SER A 135 10.29 -0.23 -0.92
C SER A 135 10.77 1.15 -0.48
N LYS A 136 10.55 2.17 -1.30
CA LYS A 136 10.96 3.55 -0.97
C LYS A 136 10.34 4.10 0.32
N TYR A 137 9.12 3.69 0.65
CA TYR A 137 8.36 4.25 1.78
C TYR A 137 8.23 3.28 2.96
N HIS A 138 8.64 2.02 2.80
CA HIS A 138 8.45 0.95 3.79
C HIS A 138 9.74 0.18 4.12
N ASP A 139 10.91 0.71 3.73
CA ASP A 139 12.23 0.15 4.04
C ASP A 139 12.76 0.47 5.45
#